data_AF-A0A433BSB1-F1
#
_entry.id   AF-A0A433BSB1-F1
#
_cell.length_a   1.000
_cell.length_b   1.000
_cell.length_c   1.000
_cell.angle_alpha   90.00
_cell.angle_beta   90.00
_cell.angle_gamma   90.00
#
_symmetry.space_group_name_H-M   'P 1'
#
loop_
_entity.id
_entity.type
_entity.pdbx_description
1 polymer ?
#
loop_
_entity_poly.entity_id
_entity_poly.type
_entity_poly.pdbx_seq_one_letter_code
_entity_poly.pdbx_strand_id
1 'polypeptide(L)'
;MTVGAWTFTMIDLAGFTALTEAHGDEYAADLAVDFADLARTALAPGDRFIKSIGDAVLLASPDPTAGIYLTQRVLERCATKDHYLLTRTALHHGPAAGRGNDFFGAAINLTARLAAHAGAGQTLATDTVAGAARALGVPVEDLASIRGLE
;
A
#
# COMPACT_ATOMS: atom_id res chain seq x y z
N MET A 1 16.22 4.68 20.54
CA MET A 1 15.42 4.11 19.43
C MET A 1 13.97 4.44 19.71
N THR A 2 13.41 5.41 18.98
CA THR A 2 12.05 5.87 19.28
C THR A 2 11.07 5.00 18.50
N VAL A 3 10.24 4.24 19.22
CA VAL A 3 9.06 3.60 18.64
C VAL A 3 8.04 4.72 18.41
N GLY A 4 7.65 4.92 17.15
CA GLY A 4 6.62 5.87 16.77
C GLY A 4 5.49 5.15 16.04
N ALA A 5 4.28 5.71 16.09
CA ALA A 5 3.18 5.22 15.28
C ALA A 5 3.29 5.82 13.86
N TRP A 6 3.05 4.98 12.86
CA TRP A 6 3.07 5.33 11.45
C TRP A 6 1.89 4.66 10.75
N THR A 7 1.44 5.24 9.66
CA THR A 7 0.50 4.58 8.74
C THR A 7 1.28 3.90 7.64
N PHE A 8 1.27 2.58 7.64
CA PHE A 8 1.88 1.79 6.58
C PHE A 8 0.85 1.54 5.49
N THR A 9 1.28 1.72 4.24
CA THR A 9 0.49 1.41 3.06
C THR A 9 1.27 0.41 2.22
N MET A 10 0.65 -0.72 1.92
CA MET A 10 1.17 -1.69 0.94
C MET A 10 0.27 -1.69 -0.28
N ILE A 11 0.87 -1.55 -1.45
CA ILE A 11 0.18 -1.56 -2.74
C ILE A 11 0.92 -2.54 -3.65
N ASP A 12 0.23 -3.52 -4.20
CA ASP A 12 0.77 -4.45 -5.19
C ASP A 12 -0.06 -4.45 -6.48
N LEU A 13 0.44 -5.09 -7.54
CA LEU A 13 -0.23 -5.17 -8.82
C LEU A 13 -0.99 -6.50 -8.94
N ALA A 14 -2.31 -6.42 -9.04
CA ALA A 14 -3.17 -7.59 -9.20
C ALA A 14 -2.90 -8.27 -10.54
N GLY A 15 -2.65 -9.58 -10.52
CA GLY A 15 -2.40 -10.36 -11.74
C GLY A 15 -0.97 -10.27 -12.27
N PHE A 16 -0.03 -9.69 -11.50
CA PHE A 16 1.37 -9.59 -11.90
C PHE A 16 1.98 -10.94 -12.30
N THR A 17 1.73 -12.01 -11.55
CA THR A 17 2.19 -13.36 -11.90
C THR A 17 1.71 -13.82 -13.28
N ALA A 18 0.43 -13.61 -13.59
CA ALA A 18 -0.12 -13.98 -14.90
C ALA A 18 0.47 -13.12 -16.03
N LEU A 19 0.76 -11.85 -15.76
CA LEU A 19 1.47 -10.97 -16.68
C LEU A 19 2.90 -11.45 -16.94
N THR A 20 3.61 -11.87 -15.89
CA THR A 20 4.96 -12.48 -16.01
C THR A 20 4.93 -13.74 -16.86
N GLU A 21 3.96 -14.63 -16.64
CA GLU A 21 3.82 -15.86 -17.43
C GLU A 21 3.50 -15.59 -18.91
N ALA A 22 2.69 -14.56 -19.18
CA ALA A 22 2.27 -14.22 -20.54
C ALA A 22 3.30 -13.40 -21.34
N HIS A 23 4.06 -12.53 -20.67
CA HIS A 23 4.92 -11.52 -21.32
C HIS A 23 6.41 -11.65 -20.98
N GLY A 24 6.77 -12.50 -20.03
CA GLY A 24 8.15 -12.78 -19.62
C GLY A 24 8.66 -11.87 -18.48
N ASP A 25 9.77 -12.31 -17.89
CA ASP A 25 10.34 -11.70 -16.68
C ASP A 25 10.82 -10.26 -16.89
N GLU A 26 11.46 -9.95 -18.02
CA GLU A 26 11.97 -8.60 -18.31
C GLU A 26 10.84 -7.56 -18.37
N TYR A 27 9.77 -7.88 -19.09
CA TYR A 27 8.60 -6.99 -19.19
C TYR A 27 7.92 -6.78 -17.83
N ALA A 28 7.81 -7.86 -17.04
CA ALA A 28 7.26 -7.78 -15.69
C ALA A 28 8.18 -6.93 -14.77
N ALA A 29 9.50 -7.10 -14.86
CA ALA A 29 10.47 -6.33 -14.09
C ALA A 29 10.39 -4.83 -14.43
N ASP A 30 10.30 -4.48 -15.71
CA ASP A 30 10.12 -3.09 -16.15
C ASP A 30 8.86 -2.48 -15.54
N LEU A 31 7.73 -3.20 -15.57
CA LEU A 31 6.47 -2.74 -14.97
C LEU A 31 6.60 -2.54 -13.45
N ALA A 32 7.29 -3.44 -12.75
CA ALA A 32 7.51 -3.32 -11.30
C ALA A 32 8.42 -2.12 -10.95
N VAL A 33 9.46 -1.87 -11.74
CA VAL A 33 10.34 -0.70 -11.59
C VAL A 33 9.55 0.59 -11.82
N ASP A 34 8.80 0.65 -12.92
CA ASP A 34 7.94 1.77 -13.27
C ASP A 34 6.89 2.06 -12.18
N PHE A 35 6.30 1.03 -11.59
CA PHE A 35 5.35 1.17 -10.50
C PHE A 35 6.02 1.71 -9.22
N ALA A 36 7.21 1.19 -8.88
CA ALA A 36 7.96 1.71 -7.75
C ALA A 36 8.34 3.20 -7.93
N ASP A 37 8.74 3.61 -9.14
CA ASP A 37 9.04 5.01 -9.46
C ASP A 37 7.80 5.91 -9.43
N LEU A 38 6.67 5.41 -9.94
CA LEU A 38 5.38 6.09 -9.83
C LEU A 38 5.01 6.33 -8.35
N ALA A 39 5.20 5.33 -7.49
CA ALA A 39 4.95 5.49 -6.06
C ALA A 39 5.92 6.48 -5.39
N ARG A 40 7.21 6.47 -5.75
CA ARG A 40 8.22 7.43 -5.25
C ARG A 40 7.88 8.87 -5.60
N THR A 41 7.38 9.10 -6.81
CA THR A 41 7.01 10.45 -7.26
C THR A 41 5.70 10.94 -6.63
N ALA A 42 4.93 10.06 -5.98
CA ALA A 42 3.65 10.38 -5.34
C ALA A 42 3.77 10.80 -3.87
N LEU A 43 4.97 10.70 -3.28
CA LEU A 43 5.23 11.09 -1.91
C LEU A 43 5.01 12.59 -1.68
N ALA A 44 4.33 12.94 -0.59
CA ALA A 44 4.26 14.30 -0.06
C ALA A 44 5.27 14.48 1.10
N PRO A 45 5.50 15.72 1.59
CA PRO A 45 6.36 15.94 2.75
C PRO A 45 5.92 15.08 3.95
N GLY A 46 6.87 14.32 4.51
CA GLY A 46 6.63 13.41 5.63
C GLY A 46 6.34 11.96 5.22
N ASP A 47 5.92 11.71 3.99
CA ASP A 47 5.79 10.36 3.46
C ASP A 47 7.17 9.75 3.20
N ARG A 48 7.25 8.42 3.28
CA ARG A 48 8.48 7.67 3.04
C ARG A 48 8.19 6.48 2.13
N PHE A 49 8.95 6.38 1.04
CA PHE A 49 9.09 5.13 0.32
C PHE A 49 10.05 4.23 1.11
N ILE A 50 9.57 3.10 1.61
CA ILE A 50 10.38 2.21 2.45
C ILE A 50 11.17 1.25 1.57
N LYS A 51 10.47 0.47 0.75
CA LYS A 51 11.04 -0.52 -0.17
C LYS A 51 10.00 -1.01 -1.16
N SER A 52 10.47 -1.57 -2.28
CA SER A 52 9.69 -2.45 -3.14
C SER A 52 10.00 -3.91 -2.82
N ILE A 53 9.02 -4.79 -3.06
CA ILE A 53 9.12 -6.24 -2.89
C ILE A 53 8.43 -6.87 -4.10
N GLY A 54 9.19 -7.20 -5.14
CA GLY A 54 8.61 -7.58 -6.43
C GLY A 54 7.79 -6.42 -7.02
N ASP A 55 6.52 -6.69 -7.32
CA ASP A 55 5.52 -5.74 -7.82
C ASP A 55 4.83 -4.92 -6.72
N ALA A 56 5.14 -5.20 -5.45
CA ALA A 56 4.60 -4.47 -4.32
C ALA A 56 5.50 -3.30 -3.89
N VAL A 57 4.89 -2.23 -3.39
CA VAL A 57 5.56 -1.12 -2.70
C VAL A 57 5.08 -1.05 -1.25
N LEU A 58 6.02 -0.80 -0.33
CA LEU A 58 5.75 -0.47 1.07
C LEU A 58 6.06 1.00 1.31
N LEU A 59 5.05 1.75 1.74
CA LEU A 59 5.10 3.18 2.02
C LEU A 59 4.76 3.42 3.49
N ALA A 60 5.21 4.55 4.04
CA ALA A 60 4.84 5.00 5.37
C ALA A 60 4.50 6.48 5.37
N SER A 61 3.47 6.85 6.13
CA SER A 61 2.99 8.22 6.33
C SER A 61 2.90 8.52 7.84
N PRO A 62 3.03 9.79 8.26
CA PRO A 62 3.05 10.15 9.68
C PRO A 62 1.74 9.86 10.42
N ASP A 63 0.60 9.88 9.73
CA ASP A 63 -0.72 9.68 10.32
C ASP A 63 -1.71 9.05 9.31
N PRO A 64 -2.91 8.61 9.74
CA PRO A 64 -3.87 7.94 8.86
C PRO A 64 -4.32 8.81 7.67
N THR A 65 -4.54 10.11 7.89
CA THR A 65 -4.99 11.05 6.87
C THR A 65 -3.94 11.19 5.77
N ALA A 66 -2.67 11.37 6.15
CA ALA A 66 -1.56 11.43 5.21
C ALA A 66 -1.44 10.13 4.38
N GLY A 67 -1.61 8.96 5.02
CA GLY A 67 -1.58 7.67 4.33
C GLY A 67 -2.71 7.47 3.31
N ILE A 68 -3.92 7.94 3.64
CA ILE A 68 -5.06 7.92 2.72
C ILE A 68 -4.78 8.81 1.50
N TYR A 69 -4.30 10.04 1.71
CA TYR A 69 -3.97 10.93 0.59
C TYR A 69 -2.81 10.39 -0.26
N LEU A 70 -1.79 9.79 0.35
CA LEU A 70 -0.72 9.13 -0.39
C LEU A 70 -1.27 8.01 -1.27
N THR A 71 -2.14 7.17 -0.70
CA THR A 71 -2.79 6.08 -1.43
C THR A 71 -3.57 6.63 -2.63
N GLN A 72 -4.42 7.64 -2.42
CA GLN A 72 -5.19 8.26 -3.51
C GLN A 72 -4.28 8.75 -4.64
N ARG A 73 -3.21 9.48 -4.32
CA ARG A 73 -2.25 9.96 -5.34
C ARG A 73 -1.61 8.83 -6.14
N VAL A 74 -1.26 7.72 -5.50
CA VAL A 74 -0.71 6.55 -6.22
C VAL A 74 -1.76 5.92 -7.12
N LEU A 75 -2.96 5.66 -6.60
CA LEU A 75 -4.05 5.03 -7.34
C LEU A 75 -4.51 5.88 -8.54
N GLU A 76 -4.64 7.19 -8.35
CA GLU A 76 -4.99 8.14 -9.42
C GLU A 76 -3.95 8.10 -10.55
N ARG A 77 -2.65 8.09 -10.22
CA ARG A 77 -1.59 8.00 -11.23
C ARG A 77 -1.57 6.66 -11.95
N CYS A 78 -1.79 5.55 -11.24
CA CYS A 78 -1.97 4.25 -11.86
C CYS A 78 -3.14 4.26 -12.86
N ALA A 79 -4.27 4.88 -12.49
CA ALA A 79 -5.45 4.99 -13.35
C ALA A 79 -5.23 5.84 -14.61
N THR A 80 -4.22 6.72 -14.64
CA THR A 80 -3.87 7.50 -15.84
C THR A 80 -2.99 6.75 -16.84
N LYS A 81 -2.43 5.59 -16.46
CA LYS A 81 -1.58 4.80 -17.35
C LYS A 81 -2.41 3.73 -18.06
N ASP A 82 -2.36 3.72 -19.39
CA ASP A 82 -2.96 2.65 -20.18
C ASP A 82 -2.32 1.30 -19.84
N HIS A 83 -3.13 0.25 -19.81
CA HIS A 83 -2.71 -1.13 -19.57
C HIS A 83 -2.04 -1.40 -18.22
N TYR A 84 -2.15 -0.48 -17.25
CA TYR A 84 -1.71 -0.77 -15.88
C TYR A 84 -2.62 -1.80 -15.22
N LEU A 85 -2.00 -2.72 -14.47
CA LEU A 85 -2.73 -3.66 -13.64
C LEU A 85 -3.51 -2.92 -12.55
N LEU A 86 -4.69 -3.43 -12.20
CA LEU A 86 -5.40 -2.99 -11.01
C LEU A 86 -4.53 -3.24 -9.78
N THR A 87 -4.65 -2.42 -8.74
CA THR A 87 -3.87 -2.58 -7.52
C THR A 87 -4.63 -3.37 -6.46
N ARG A 88 -3.92 -4.06 -5.55
CA ARG A 88 -4.47 -4.46 -4.25
C ARG A 88 -3.79 -3.63 -3.19
N THR A 89 -4.59 -2.97 -2.35
CA THR A 89 -4.07 -1.95 -1.42
C THR A 89 -4.49 -2.25 0.00
N ALA A 90 -3.59 -2.03 0.95
CA ALA A 90 -3.90 -2.10 2.37
C ALA A 90 -3.24 -1.00 3.20
N LEU A 91 -3.99 -0.50 4.19
CA LEU A 91 -3.52 0.50 5.15
C LEU A 91 -3.72 0.05 6.59
N HIS A 92 -2.70 0.26 7.41
CA HIS A 92 -2.80 0.12 8.86
C HIS A 92 -1.95 1.16 9.58
N HIS A 93 -2.50 1.70 10.67
CA HIS A 93 -1.81 2.64 11.54
C HIS A 93 -1.41 1.98 12.86
N GLY A 94 -0.11 1.98 13.17
CA GLY A 94 0.38 1.34 14.38
C GLY A 94 1.87 1.60 14.67
N PRO A 95 2.36 1.13 15.82
CA PRO A 95 3.73 1.36 16.26
C PRO A 95 4.74 0.55 15.41
N ALA A 96 5.89 1.17 15.13
CA ALA A 96 7.02 0.51 14.49
C ALA A 96 8.36 1.08 14.97
N ALA A 97 9.39 0.24 14.86
CA ALA A 97 10.77 0.60 15.14
C ALA A 97 11.49 0.95 13.83
N GLY A 98 11.86 2.21 13.67
CA GLY A 98 12.70 2.65 12.54
C GLY A 98 14.16 2.21 12.70
N ARG A 99 14.77 1.76 11.59
CA ARG A 99 16.21 1.44 11.47
C ARG A 99 16.71 1.95 10.13
N GLY A 100 17.42 3.08 10.15
CA GLY A 100 17.83 3.76 8.91
C GLY A 100 16.61 4.12 8.05
N ASN A 101 16.56 3.55 6.84
CA ASN A 101 15.46 3.77 5.90
C ASN A 101 14.35 2.71 5.96
N ASP A 102 14.43 1.75 6.89
CA ASP A 102 13.45 0.67 7.02
C ASP A 102 12.68 0.75 8.35
N PHE A 103 11.58 0.01 8.42
CA PHE A 103 10.76 -0.15 9.62
C PHE A 103 10.58 -1.62 9.95
N PHE A 104 10.39 -1.91 11.24
CA PHE A 104 10.13 -3.24 11.76
C PHE A 104 9.04 -3.20 12.82
N GLY A 105 8.11 -4.16 12.81
CA GLY A 105 7.09 -4.29 13.85
C GLY A 105 5.81 -4.96 13.37
N ALA A 106 4.94 -5.25 14.34
CA ALA A 106 3.65 -5.89 14.10
C ALA A 106 2.77 -5.12 13.11
N ALA A 107 2.86 -3.79 13.09
CA ALA A 107 2.08 -2.94 12.18
C ALA A 107 2.38 -3.26 10.69
N ILE A 108 3.63 -3.51 10.34
CA ILE A 108 4.03 -3.84 8.96
C ILE A 108 3.52 -5.24 8.59
N ASN A 109 3.69 -6.20 9.51
CA ASN A 109 3.21 -7.56 9.29
C ASN A 109 1.70 -7.60 9.09
N LEU A 110 0.94 -6.84 9.88
CA LEU A 110 -0.51 -6.72 9.71
C LEU A 110 -0.86 -6.05 8.38
N THR A 111 -0.15 -4.99 7.98
CA THR A 111 -0.35 -4.32 6.68
C THR A 111 -0.15 -5.29 5.51
N ALA A 112 0.93 -6.09 5.56
CA ALA A 112 1.23 -7.09 4.53
C ALA A 112 0.16 -8.20 4.48
N ARG A 113 -0.28 -8.71 5.64
CA ARG A 113 -1.38 -9.69 5.70
C ARG A 113 -2.68 -9.10 5.16
N LEU A 114 -2.99 -7.85 5.49
CA LEU A 114 -4.19 -7.17 5.01
C LEU A 114 -4.14 -6.99 3.48
N ALA A 115 -2.99 -6.61 2.92
CA ALA A 115 -2.80 -6.49 1.47
C ALA A 115 -3.07 -7.80 0.73
N ALA A 116 -2.60 -8.92 1.28
CA ALA A 116 -2.82 -10.24 0.71
C ALA A 116 -4.31 -10.66 0.62
N HIS A 117 -5.20 -10.02 1.40
CA HIS A 117 -6.64 -10.27 1.36
C HIS A 117 -7.41 -9.28 0.46
N ALA A 118 -6.77 -8.21 0.01
CA ALA A 118 -7.42 -7.23 -0.85
C ALA A 118 -7.63 -7.82 -2.26
N GLY A 119 -8.84 -7.67 -2.80
CA GLY A 119 -9.15 -7.97 -4.19
C GLY A 119 -8.56 -6.94 -5.17
N ALA A 120 -8.57 -7.28 -6.46
CA ALA A 120 -8.14 -6.34 -7.51
C ALA A 120 -9.00 -5.07 -7.51
N GLY A 121 -8.35 -3.91 -7.45
CA GLY A 121 -9.01 -2.60 -7.31
C GLY A 121 -9.51 -2.29 -5.90
N GLN A 122 -9.27 -3.17 -4.91
CA GLN A 122 -9.74 -3.00 -3.55
C GLN A 122 -8.67 -2.33 -2.68
N THR A 123 -9.14 -1.43 -1.81
CA THR A 123 -8.35 -0.92 -0.68
C THR A 123 -8.95 -1.43 0.62
N LEU A 124 -8.16 -2.16 1.39
CA LEU A 124 -8.51 -2.59 2.74
C LEU A 124 -7.84 -1.70 3.78
N ALA A 125 -8.51 -1.48 4.90
CA ALA A 125 -7.98 -0.66 5.98
C ALA A 125 -8.44 -1.18 7.33
N THR A 126 -7.59 -1.09 8.35
CA THR A 126 -8.01 -1.32 9.74
C THR A 126 -8.84 -0.15 10.27
N ASP A 127 -9.63 -0.40 11.32
CA ASP A 127 -10.60 0.55 11.91
C ASP A 127 -10.07 1.98 12.11
N THR A 128 -8.85 2.14 12.62
CA THR A 128 -8.24 3.46 12.82
C THR A 128 -8.15 4.27 11.52
N VAL A 129 -7.74 3.61 10.43
CA VAL A 129 -7.62 4.25 9.11
C VAL A 129 -9.00 4.41 8.48
N ALA A 130 -9.89 3.43 8.63
CA ALA A 130 -11.28 3.51 8.18
C ALA A 130 -12.03 4.70 8.85
N GLY A 131 -11.80 4.93 10.13
CA GLY A 131 -12.35 6.09 10.86
C GLY A 131 -11.87 7.42 10.29
N ALA A 132 -10.57 7.53 9.98
CA ALA A 132 -10.01 8.71 9.31
C ALA A 132 -10.59 8.91 7.90
N ALA A 133 -10.73 7.83 7.12
CA ALA A 133 -11.33 7.88 5.80
C ALA A 133 -12.77 8.41 5.83
N ARG A 134 -13.60 7.93 6.77
CA ARG A 134 -14.96 8.44 6.99
C ARG A 134 -14.97 9.94 7.33
N ALA A 135 -14.05 10.39 8.18
CA ALA A 135 -13.92 11.81 8.54
C ALA A 135 -13.54 12.70 7.34
N LEU A 136 -12.83 12.15 6.35
CA LEU A 136 -12.50 12.81 5.09
C LEU A 136 -13.61 12.71 4.03
N GLY A 137 -14.72 12.03 4.33
CA GLY A 137 -15.80 11.79 3.37
C GLY A 137 -15.49 10.71 2.33
N VAL A 138 -14.44 9.92 2.53
CA VAL A 138 -14.15 8.75 1.70
C VAL A 138 -15.15 7.64 2.07
N PRO A 139 -15.90 7.07 1.10
CA PRO A 139 -16.81 5.98 1.38
C PRO A 139 -16.08 4.76 1.97
N VAL A 140 -16.64 4.20 3.04
CA VAL A 140 -16.10 3.01 3.71
C VAL A 140 -17.23 2.02 3.93
N GLU A 141 -17.01 0.78 3.51
CA GLU A 141 -17.87 -0.36 3.77
C GLU A 141 -17.21 -1.28 4.80
N ASP A 142 -17.95 -1.67 5.84
CA ASP A 142 -17.46 -2.63 6.82
C ASP A 142 -17.51 -4.04 6.22
N LEU A 143 -16.41 -4.77 6.33
CA LEU A 143 -16.33 -6.15 5.89
C LEU A 143 -16.62 -7.09 7.06
N ALA A 144 -17.25 -8.23 6.75
CA ALA A 144 -17.30 -9.34 7.68
C ALA A 144 -15.87 -9.77 8.08
N SER A 145 -15.74 -10.38 9.26
CA SER A 145 -14.44 -10.85 9.77
C SER A 145 -13.65 -11.62 8.71
N ILE A 146 -12.44 -11.14 8.41
CA ILE A 146 -11.54 -11.79 7.47
C ILE A 146 -10.71 -12.81 8.25
N ARG A 147 -10.89 -14.10 7.94
CA ARG A 147 -10.09 -15.18 8.56
C ARG A 147 -8.60 -14.94 8.30
N GLY A 148 -7.77 -15.06 9.33
CA GLY A 148 -6.31 -14.92 9.22
C GLY A 148 -5.77 -13.51 9.49
N LEU A 149 -6.63 -12.57 9.87
CA LEU A 149 -6.22 -11.25 10.37
C LEU A 149 -6.27 -11.10 11.90
N GLU A 150 -6.77 -12.13 12.60
CA GLU A 150 -6.88 -12.24 14.07
C GLU A 150 -5.53 -12.57 14.74
#